data_AF-A0A6F8YNX0-F1
#
_entry.id   AF-A0A6F8YNX0-F1
#
_cell.length_a   1.000
_cell.length_b   1.000
_cell.length_c   1.000
_cell.angle_alpha   90.00
_cell.angle_beta   90.00
_cell.angle_gamma   90.00
#
_symmetry.space_group_name_H-M   'P 1'
#
loop_
_entity.id
_entity.type
_entity.pdbx_description
1 polymer ?
#
loop_
_entity_poly.entity_id
_entity_poly.type
_entity_poly.pdbx_seq_one_letter_code
_entity_poly.pdbx_strand_id
1 'polypeptide(L)'
;MLSGDVHHSYVARAAFRDRPVAAPVHQLTCSPVHNQLQSLMRPVLRLGWWRGPAAAARALARTARIAAPRVRWKKLAGPYFGNAVSTLVHEGRSARVLIEGTTTGGDLREVAAVDLAPRKARAATR
;
A
#
# COMPACT_ATOMS: atom_id res chain seq x y z
N MET A 1 -7.33 7.15 -2.10
CA MET A 1 -7.88 7.34 -0.74
C MET A 1 -6.70 7.46 0.20
N LEU A 2 -6.68 8.50 1.04
CA LEU A 2 -5.76 8.68 2.17
C LEU A 2 -6.60 8.51 3.44
N SER A 3 -7.21 7.34 3.59
CA SER A 3 -7.85 6.93 4.83
C SER A 3 -7.10 5.68 5.27
N GLY A 4 -6.76 5.58 6.56
CA GLY A 4 -6.35 4.32 7.13
C GLY A 4 -7.47 3.33 6.83
N ASP A 5 -7.21 2.36 5.96
CA ASP A 5 -8.17 1.29 5.75
C ASP A 5 -8.10 0.43 7.01
N VAL A 6 -9.08 0.61 7.88
CA VAL A 6 -9.17 -0.06 9.19
C VAL A 6 -9.39 -1.57 9.05
N HIS A 7 -9.44 -2.11 7.83
CA HIS A 7 -9.76 -3.52 7.61
C HIS A 7 -8.61 -4.36 7.03
N HIS A 8 -7.53 -3.73 6.56
CA HIS A 8 -6.39 -4.47 6.04
C HIS A 8 -5.07 -3.72 6.15
N SER A 9 -3.99 -4.47 6.36
CA SER A 9 -2.64 -3.92 6.45
C SER A 9 -1.99 -3.88 5.06
N TYR A 10 -1.33 -2.77 4.73
CA TYR A 10 -0.64 -2.60 3.46
C TYR A 10 0.46 -1.53 3.53
N VAL A 11 1.36 -1.60 2.55
CA VAL A 11 2.37 -0.58 2.29
C VAL A 11 2.13 -0.01 0.91
N ALA A 12 2.04 1.32 0.79
CA ALA A 12 1.89 1.99 -0.49
C ALA A 12 2.85 3.17 -0.62
N ARG A 13 3.27 3.47 -1.86
CA ARG A 13 4.10 4.62 -2.20
C ARG A 13 3.32 5.61 -3.06
N ALA A 14 3.40 6.88 -2.72
CA ALA A 14 2.86 7.96 -3.53
C ALA A 14 3.76 8.27 -4.73
N ALA A 15 3.14 8.50 -5.89
CA ALA A 15 3.76 9.03 -7.09
C ALA A 15 3.02 10.31 -7.49
N PHE A 16 3.71 11.44 -7.41
CA PHE A 16 3.19 12.75 -7.75
C PHE A 16 3.40 13.02 -9.24
N ARG A 17 2.36 13.49 -9.93
CA ARG A 17 2.42 13.72 -11.39
C ARG A 17 2.94 15.12 -11.74
N ASP A 18 2.67 16.09 -10.89
CA ASP A 18 2.79 17.51 -11.24
C ASP A 18 4.01 18.18 -10.60
N ARG A 19 4.75 17.47 -9.74
CA ARG A 19 5.94 18.01 -9.06
C ARG A 19 6.96 16.93 -8.69
N PRO A 20 8.26 17.23 -8.81
CA PRO A 20 9.29 16.41 -8.19
C PRO A 20 9.19 16.53 -6.66
N VAL A 21 9.44 15.41 -5.98
CA VAL A 21 9.55 15.33 -4.51
C VAL A 21 10.96 14.89 -4.16
N ALA A 22 11.59 15.59 -3.22
CA ALA A 22 12.96 15.31 -2.80
C ALA A 22 13.12 13.98 -2.05
N ALA A 23 12.03 13.48 -1.44
CA ALA A 23 12.01 12.24 -0.68
C ALA A 23 10.79 11.38 -1.07
N PRO A 24 10.89 10.04 -1.03
CA PRO A 24 9.76 9.17 -1.28
C PRO A 24 8.73 9.26 -0.14
N VAL A 25 7.45 9.38 -0.49
CA VAL A 25 6.34 9.38 0.47
C VAL A 25 5.69 8.01 0.49
N HIS A 26 5.62 7.40 1.67
CA HIS A 26 5.00 6.10 1.91
C HIS A 26 3.81 6.23 2.85
N GLN A 27 2.78 5.43 2.61
CA GLN A 27 1.67 5.23 3.52
C GLN A 27 1.75 3.80 4.05
N LEU A 28 1.91 3.68 5.36
CA LEU A 28 1.92 2.42 6.09
C LEU A 28 0.57 2.35 6.81
N THR A 29 -0.20 1.30 6.55
CA THR A 29 -1.47 1.08 7.25
C THR A 29 -1.41 -0.28 7.93
N CYS A 30 -1.70 -0.30 9.22
CA CYS A 30 -1.82 -1.51 10.02
C CYS A 30 -3.10 -1.40 10.83
N SER A 31 -3.97 -2.41 10.74
CA SER A 31 -5.16 -2.48 11.58
C SER A 31 -4.92 -3.45 12.72
N PRO A 32 -4.83 -2.98 13.98
CA PRO A 32 -4.37 -3.80 15.10
C PRO A 32 -5.45 -4.72 15.70
N VAL A 33 -6.75 -4.49 15.45
CA VAL A 33 -7.83 -5.21 16.13
C VAL A 33 -8.95 -5.59 15.16
N HIS A 34 -9.25 -6.89 15.13
CA HIS A 34 -10.22 -7.63 14.33
C HIS A 34 -11.60 -6.97 14.21
N ASN A 35 -11.76 -6.00 13.30
CA ASN A 35 -13.06 -5.67 12.75
C ASN A 35 -13.35 -6.67 11.63
N GLN A 36 -14.04 -7.78 11.96
CA GLN A 36 -14.34 -8.81 10.96
C GLN A 36 -15.08 -8.18 9.79
N LEU A 37 -14.37 -7.97 8.69
CA LEU A 37 -15.00 -7.85 7.39
C LEU A 37 -15.81 -9.12 7.20
N GLN A 38 -17.13 -8.97 7.09
CA GLN A 38 -18.00 -9.94 6.42
C GLN A 38 -17.23 -10.49 5.21
N SER A 39 -17.02 -11.80 5.18
CA SER A 39 -16.08 -12.50 4.27
C SER A 39 -16.26 -12.10 2.80
N LEU A 40 -17.46 -11.68 2.44
CA LEU A 40 -17.87 -11.20 1.12
C LEU A 40 -17.17 -9.91 0.67
N MET A 41 -16.65 -9.08 1.57
CA MET A 41 -16.05 -7.78 1.22
C MET A 41 -14.54 -7.88 0.89
N ARG A 42 -13.86 -8.94 1.33
CA ARG A 42 -12.45 -9.21 1.02
C ARG A 42 -12.14 -9.21 -0.49
N PRO A 43 -12.90 -9.91 -1.36
CA PRO A 43 -12.65 -9.89 -2.80
C PRO A 43 -12.81 -8.49 -3.41
N VAL A 44 -13.80 -7.70 -2.96
CA VAL A 44 -14.01 -6.32 -3.42
C VAL A 44 -12.81 -5.44 -3.09
N LEU A 45 -12.29 -5.52 -1.85
CA LEU A 45 -11.11 -4.77 -1.43
C LEU A 45 -9.84 -5.21 -2.19
N ARG A 46 -9.69 -6.51 -2.47
CA ARG A 46 -8.61 -7.02 -3.34
C ARG A 46 -8.72 -6.45 -4.75
N LEU A 47 -9.93 -6.39 -5.31
CA LEU A 47 -10.21 -5.83 -6.63
C LEU A 47 -9.87 -4.34 -6.72
N GLY A 48 -10.05 -3.58 -5.63
CA GLY A 48 -9.63 -2.18 -5.53
C GLY A 48 -8.13 -1.96 -5.75
N TRP A 49 -7.30 -2.98 -5.52
CA TRP A 49 -5.87 -2.95 -5.77
C TRP A 49 -5.47 -3.47 -7.16
N TRP A 50 -6.41 -3.95 -7.98
CA TRP A 50 -6.12 -4.49 -9.31
C TRP A 50 -5.99 -3.39 -10.37
N ARG A 51 -5.09 -3.64 -11.33
CA ARG A 51 -4.78 -2.68 -12.40
C ARG A 51 -5.89 -2.56 -13.45
N GLY A 52 -6.63 -3.65 -13.69
CA GLY A 52 -7.67 -3.73 -14.72
C GLY A 52 -8.87 -2.82 -14.46
N PRO A 53 -9.63 -3.03 -13.38
CA PRO A 53 -10.76 -2.16 -13.01
C PRO A 53 -10.33 -0.71 -12.85
N ALA A 54 -9.15 -0.47 -12.26
CA ALA A 54 -8.59 0.88 -12.13
C ALA A 54 -8.26 1.53 -13.48
N ALA A 55 -7.92 0.77 -14.52
CA ALA A 55 -7.71 1.29 -15.87
C ALA A 55 -9.04 1.61 -16.56
N ALA A 56 -10.03 0.72 -16.45
CA ALA A 56 -11.38 0.94 -16.99
C ALA A 56 -12.03 2.19 -16.38
N ALA A 57 -11.99 2.32 -15.06
CA ALA A 57 -12.50 3.50 -14.36
C ALA A 57 -11.77 4.79 -14.79
N ARG A 58 -10.46 4.72 -15.04
CA ARG A 58 -9.69 5.88 -15.56
C ARG A 58 -10.06 6.23 -17.00
N ALA A 59 -10.36 5.23 -17.85
CA ALA A 59 -10.82 5.47 -19.21
C ALA A 59 -12.20 6.16 -19.20
N LEU A 60 -13.12 5.68 -18.36
CA LEU A 60 -14.43 6.30 -18.18
C LEU A 60 -14.33 7.73 -17.60
N ALA A 61 -13.47 7.94 -16.61
CA ALA A 61 -13.24 9.27 -16.05
C ALA A 61 -12.71 10.26 -17.11
N ARG A 62 -11.88 9.78 -18.05
CA ARG A 62 -11.41 10.59 -19.18
C ARG A 62 -12.54 10.99 -20.12
N THR A 63 -13.48 10.10 -20.43
CA THR A 63 -14.62 10.45 -21.30
C THR A 63 -15.54 11.48 -20.63
N ALA A 64 -15.66 11.43 -19.30
CA ALA A 64 -16.36 12.42 -18.48
C ALA A 64 -15.57 13.72 -18.20
N ARG A 65 -14.36 13.88 -18.77
CA ARG A 65 -13.44 15.02 -18.55
C ARG A 65 -13.10 15.27 -17.07
N ILE A 66 -13.13 14.24 -16.24
CA ILE A 66 -12.72 14.33 -14.84
C ILE A 66 -11.20 14.50 -14.78
N ALA A 67 -10.76 15.52 -14.04
CA ALA A 67 -9.34 15.78 -13.86
C ALA A 67 -8.63 14.56 -13.25
N ALA A 68 -7.46 14.22 -13.80
CA ALA A 68 -6.70 13.10 -13.27
C ALA A 68 -6.18 13.41 -11.85
N PRO A 69 -6.12 12.41 -10.95
CA PRO A 69 -5.61 12.64 -9.61
C PRO A 69 -4.12 13.01 -9.65
N ARG A 70 -3.76 14.02 -8.86
CA ARG A 70 -2.37 14.54 -8.74
C ARG A 70 -1.42 13.52 -8.12
N VAL A 71 -1.96 12.63 -7.29
CA VAL A 71 -1.23 11.56 -6.60
C VAL A 71 -1.73 10.20 -7.07
N ARG A 72 -0.80 9.33 -7.47
CA ARG A 72 -1.07 7.91 -7.71
C ARG A 72 -0.46 7.08 -6.60
N TRP A 73 -1.16 6.04 -6.18
CA TRP A 73 -0.68 5.11 -5.18
C TRP A 73 -0.19 3.83 -5.84
N LYS A 74 1.03 3.42 -5.50
CA LYS A 74 1.60 2.13 -5.87
C LYS A 74 1.67 1.26 -4.63
N LYS A 75 0.89 0.18 -4.59
CA LYS A 75 1.02 -0.83 -3.55
C LYS A 75 2.39 -1.49 -3.62
N LEU A 76 3.07 -1.58 -2.48
CA LEU A 76 4.35 -2.26 -2.30
C LEU A 76 4.16 -3.61 -1.59
N ALA A 77 3.25 -3.69 -0.62
CA ALA A 77 2.90 -4.92 0.08
C ALA A 77 1.41 -4.93 0.52
N GLY A 78 0.89 -6.12 0.84
CA GLY A 78 -0.50 -6.35 1.18
C GLY A 78 -1.43 -6.51 -0.03
N PRO A 79 -2.77 -6.42 0.14
CA PRO A 79 -3.45 -6.28 1.42
C PRO A 79 -3.34 -7.56 2.26
N TYR A 80 -3.01 -7.41 3.54
CA TYR A 80 -3.10 -8.47 4.53
C TYR A 80 -4.35 -8.27 5.37
N PHE A 81 -5.14 -9.34 5.53
CA PHE A 81 -6.40 -9.33 6.27
C PHE A 81 -6.24 -10.21 7.51
N GLY A 82 -6.09 -9.59 8.67
CA GLY A 82 -5.89 -10.25 9.95
C GLY A 82 -5.31 -9.29 10.97
N ASN A 83 -5.26 -9.71 12.23
CA ASN A 83 -4.56 -8.97 13.26
C ASN A 83 -3.08 -8.91 12.89
N ALA A 84 -2.51 -7.71 12.96
CA ALA A 84 -1.11 -7.51 12.64
C ALA A 84 -0.48 -6.44 13.53
N VAL A 85 0.82 -6.62 13.75
CA VAL A 85 1.72 -5.60 14.25
C VAL A 85 2.56 -5.11 13.08
N SER A 86 2.78 -3.80 13.01
CA SER A 86 3.69 -3.22 12.03
C SER A 86 4.79 -2.44 12.73
N THR A 87 6.02 -2.79 12.40
CA THR A 87 7.23 -2.20 12.97
C THR A 87 7.93 -1.40 11.89
N LEU A 88 8.07 -0.10 12.10
CA LEU A 88 8.90 0.78 11.27
C LEU A 88 10.26 0.95 11.95
N VAL A 89 11.30 0.43 11.32
CA VAL A 89 12.69 0.61 11.75
C VAL A 89 13.33 1.69 10.88
N HIS A 90 13.96 2.67 11.53
CA HIS A 90 14.64 3.77 10.87
C HIS A 90 16.08 3.88 11.38
N GLU A 91 17.05 3.70 10.48
CA GLU A 91 18.48 3.75 10.79
C GLU A 91 19.18 4.69 9.81
N GLY A 92 19.55 5.88 10.28
CA GLY A 92 20.19 6.90 9.44
C GLY A 92 19.34 7.31 8.24
N ARG A 93 19.77 6.95 7.02
CA ARG A 93 19.05 7.22 5.76
C ARG A 93 18.26 6.01 5.24
N SER A 94 18.23 4.94 6.02
CA SER A 94 17.51 3.72 5.71
C SER A 94 16.25 3.61 6.55
N ALA A 95 15.21 3.03 5.96
CA ALA A 95 13.96 2.77 6.64
C ALA A 95 13.40 1.47 6.10
N ARG A 96 12.93 0.59 6.98
CA ARG A 96 12.29 -0.68 6.65
C ARG A 96 11.01 -0.80 7.46
N VAL A 97 9.95 -1.28 6.82
CA VAL A 97 8.73 -1.69 7.50
C VAL A 97 8.62 -3.20 7.49
N LEU A 98 8.32 -3.76 8.65
CA LEU A 98 7.92 -5.15 8.84
C LEU A 98 6.43 -5.16 9.22
N ILE A 99 5.69 -6.09 8.65
CA ILE A 99 4.31 -6.39 9.05
C ILE A 99 4.30 -7.86 9.46
N GLU A 100 3.86 -8.11 10.67
CA GLU A 100 3.71 -9.43 11.26
C GLU A 100 2.24 -9.70 11.55
N GLY A 101 1.71 -10.81 11.04
CA GLY A 101 0.38 -11.26 11.36
C GLY A 101 0.40 -12.23 12.54
N THR A 102 -0.72 -12.35 13.26
CA THR A 102 -0.85 -13.34 14.34
C THR A 102 -1.28 -14.72 13.82
N THR A 103 -0.73 -15.79 14.39
CA THR A 103 -1.23 -17.16 14.22
C THR A 103 -2.33 -17.46 15.24
N THR A 104 -3.05 -18.57 15.07
CA THR A 104 -4.01 -19.06 16.08
C THR A 104 -3.33 -19.41 17.41
N GLY A 105 -2.03 -19.73 17.38
CA GLY A 105 -1.23 -20.02 18.57
C GLY A 105 -0.76 -18.77 19.33
N GLY A 106 -1.04 -17.57 18.83
CA GLY A 106 -0.59 -16.31 19.42
C GLY A 106 0.79 -15.84 18.96
N ASP A 107 1.46 -16.61 18.10
CA ASP A 107 2.76 -16.23 17.55
C ASP A 107 2.64 -15.16 16.47
N LEU A 108 3.71 -14.39 16.30
CA LEU A 108 3.89 -13.49 15.17
C LEU A 108 4.54 -14.23 14.00
N ARG A 109 4.03 -14.00 12.79
CA ARG A 109 4.65 -14.43 11.54
C ARG A 109 4.81 -13.26 10.60
N GLU A 110 5.97 -13.15 9.95
CA GLU A 110 6.17 -12.16 8.91
C GLU A 110 5.17 -12.36 7.75
N VAL A 111 4.49 -11.28 7.37
CA VAL A 111 3.59 -11.26 6.20
C VAL A 111 4.04 -10.26 5.14
N ALA A 112 4.88 -9.29 5.51
CA ALA A 112 5.57 -8.41 4.57
C ALA A 112 6.77 -7.72 5.21
N ALA A 113 7.88 -7.63 4.48
CA ALA A 113 8.98 -6.73 4.77
C ALA A 113 9.26 -5.84 3.54
N VAL A 114 9.38 -4.53 3.74
CA VAL A 114 9.62 -3.57 2.65
C VAL A 114 10.67 -2.54 3.05
N ASP A 115 11.74 -2.46 2.26
CA ASP A 115 12.69 -1.35 2.31
C ASP A 115 12.07 -0.09 1.69
N LEU A 116 12.02 0.98 2.47
CA LEU A 116 11.42 2.27 2.11
C LEU A 116 12.46 3.25 1.54
N ALA A 117 13.75 2.88 1.57
CA ALA A 117 14.81 3.66 0.95
C ALA A 117 14.57 3.79 -0.57
N PRO A 118 14.95 4.93 -1.18
CA PRO A 118 14.84 5.08 -2.61
C PRO A 118 15.71 4.04 -3.32
N ARG A 119 15.09 3.07 -4.00
CA ARG A 119 15.78 2.25 -5.00
C ARG A 119 16.47 3.23 -5.97
N LYS A 120 17.81 3.23 -6.01
CA LYS A 120 18.55 3.86 -7.11
C LYS A 120 17.90 3.36 -8.40
N ALA A 121 17.46 4.28 -9.27
CA ALA A 121 16.99 3.90 -10.58
C ALA A 121 18.10 3.04 -11.21
N ARG A 122 17.78 1.82 -11.63
CA ARG A 122 18.68 1.05 -12.48
C ARG A 122 19.00 1.97 -13.66
N ALA A 123 20.25 2.39 -13.80
CA ALA A 123 20.70 3.04 -15.01
C ALA A 123 20.32 2.09 -16.16
N ALA A 124 19.46 2.54 -17.05
CA ALA A 124 19.20 1.82 -18.28
C ALA A 124 20.53 1.82 -19.04
N THR A 125 21.12 0.63 -19.18
CA THR A 125 22.23 0.40 -20.10
C THR A 125 21.77 0.86 -21.48
N ARG A 126 22.54 1.78 -22.05
CA ARG A 126 22.39 2.29 -23.42
C ARG A 126 22.55 1.18 -24.44
#